data_AF-S4S284-F1
#
_entry.id   AF-S4S284-F1
#
_cell.length_a   1.000
_cell.length_b   1.000
_cell.length_c   1.000
_cell.angle_alpha   90.00
_cell.angle_beta   90.00
_cell.angle_gamma   90.00
#
_symmetry.space_group_name_H-M   'P 1'
#
loop_
_entity.id
_entity.type
_entity.pdbx_description
1 polymer ?
#
loop_
_entity_poly.entity_id
_entity_poly.type
_entity_poly.pdbx_seq_one_letter_code
_entity_poly.pdbx_strand_id
1 'polypeptide(L)'
;MNMFFSCLILLSGVLLCWWHPLVYAVASSLVLGLVLLGAGSFLSKYQPIDWEKGSPYECGFDPESQAWNPVPMRFFHMVLLFLLWEVETMLLIPMMVGSWSMGKGEMGTSLFIVVLVLGLIYEWSEGTLEWLLKM
;
A
#
# COMPACT_ATOMS: atom_id res chain seq x y z
N MET A 1 18.64 -32.98 14.12
CA MET A 1 17.37 -33.23 13.40
C MET A 1 16.12 -32.87 14.21
N ASN A 2 16.12 -32.99 15.55
CA ASN A 2 14.94 -32.69 16.40
C ASN A 2 14.65 -31.19 16.63
N MET A 3 15.68 -30.32 16.57
CA MET A 3 15.51 -28.88 16.80
C MET A 3 14.85 -28.15 15.62
N PHE A 4 15.17 -28.56 14.39
CA PHE A 4 14.57 -28.03 13.16
C PHE A 4 13.09 -28.41 13.03
N PHE A 5 12.75 -29.66 13.40
CA PHE A 5 11.37 -30.15 13.37
C PHE A 5 10.49 -29.52 14.46
N SER A 6 11.03 -29.28 15.67
CA SER A 6 10.32 -28.53 16.71
C SER A 6 10.07 -27.07 16.34
N CYS A 7 11.04 -26.42 15.68
CA CYS A 7 10.90 -25.04 15.22
C CYS A 7 9.83 -24.91 14.13
N LEU A 8 9.75 -25.87 13.21
CA LEU A 8 8.73 -25.91 12.15
C LEU A 8 7.31 -26.08 12.71
N ILE A 9 7.14 -26.92 13.73
CA ILE A 9 5.83 -27.14 14.40
C ILE A 9 5.40 -25.88 15.17
N LEU A 10 6.32 -25.22 15.89
CA LEU A 10 6.05 -23.96 16.59
C LEU A 10 5.71 -22.82 15.62
N LEU A 11 6.44 -22.70 14.51
CA LEU A 11 6.12 -21.74 13.44
C LEU A 11 4.75 -22.01 12.82
N SER A 12 4.43 -23.28 12.52
CA SER A 12 3.13 -23.64 11.96
C SER A 12 1.97 -23.35 12.92
N GLY A 13 2.14 -23.62 14.22
CA GLY A 13 1.13 -23.35 15.24
C GLY A 13 0.89 -21.86 15.51
N VAL A 14 1.96 -21.06 15.54
CA VAL A 14 1.86 -19.60 15.66
C VAL A 14 1.22 -19.00 14.40
N LEU A 15 1.70 -19.37 13.21
CA LEU A 15 1.14 -18.88 11.94
C LEU A 15 -0.35 -19.22 11.80
N LEU A 16 -0.77 -20.45 12.14
CA LEU A 16 -2.19 -20.84 12.11
C LEU A 16 -3.03 -20.02 13.11
N CYS A 17 -2.50 -19.70 14.29
CA CYS A 17 -3.18 -18.92 15.32
C CYS A 17 -3.42 -17.46 14.91
N TRP A 18 -2.50 -16.87 14.12
CA TRP A 18 -2.66 -15.52 13.57
C TRP A 18 -3.45 -15.49 12.25
N TRP A 19 -3.33 -16.54 11.42
CA TRP A 19 -3.95 -16.61 10.11
C TRP A 19 -5.46 -16.78 10.18
N HIS A 20 -5.94 -17.65 11.09
CA HIS A 20 -7.36 -17.95 11.23
C HIS A 20 -8.23 -16.73 11.60
N PRO A 21 -7.90 -15.90 12.62
CA PRO A 21 -8.67 -14.69 12.91
C PRO A 21 -8.58 -13.64 11.80
N LEU A 22 -7.44 -13.55 11.10
CA LEU A 22 -7.28 -12.63 9.97
C LEU A 22 -8.20 -13.01 8.81
N VAL A 23 -8.23 -14.29 8.44
CA VAL A 23 -9.11 -14.81 7.38
C VAL A 23 -10.58 -14.58 7.74
N TYR A 24 -10.99 -14.82 8.99
CA TYR A 24 -12.35 -14.54 9.44
C TYR A 24 -12.71 -13.05 9.42
N ALA A 25 -11.79 -12.17 9.81
CA ALA A 25 -12.01 -10.73 9.77
C ALA A 25 -12.20 -10.24 8.33
N VAL A 26 -11.34 -10.67 7.41
CA VAL A 26 -11.45 -10.31 5.98
C VAL A 26 -12.74 -10.89 5.39
N ALA A 27 -13.05 -12.16 5.64
CA ALA A 27 -14.27 -12.80 5.14
C ALA A 27 -15.54 -12.11 5.65
N SER A 28 -15.60 -11.77 6.94
CA SER A 28 -16.76 -11.07 7.51
C SER A 28 -16.92 -9.66 6.95
N SER A 29 -15.82 -8.92 6.74
CA SER A 29 -15.86 -7.59 6.10
C SER A 29 -16.38 -7.63 4.66
N LEU A 30 -15.98 -8.64 3.87
CA LEU A 30 -16.47 -8.84 2.50
C LEU A 30 -17.94 -9.20 2.48
N VAL A 31 -18.38 -10.11 3.36
CA VAL A 31 -19.80 -10.48 3.48
C VAL A 31 -20.64 -9.27 3.85
N LEU A 32 -20.19 -8.46 4.82
CA LEU A 32 -20.88 -7.22 5.18
C LEU A 32 -20.96 -6.24 4.01
N GLY A 33 -19.86 -6.04 3.27
CA GLY A 33 -19.85 -5.20 2.07
C GLY A 33 -20.86 -5.66 1.02
N LEU A 34 -20.93 -6.97 0.74
CA LEU A 34 -21.89 -7.54 -0.21
C LEU A 34 -23.34 -7.43 0.28
N VAL A 35 -23.59 -7.62 1.57
CA VAL A 35 -24.92 -7.44 2.17
C VAL A 35 -25.36 -5.98 2.05
N LEU A 36 -24.48 -5.02 2.32
CA LEU A 36 -24.79 -3.60 2.19
C LEU A 36 -25.04 -3.19 0.74
N LEU A 37 -24.22 -3.66 -0.21
CA LEU A 37 -24.43 -3.43 -1.63
C LEU A 37 -25.75 -4.06 -2.13
N GLY A 38 -26.05 -5.28 -1.69
CA GLY A 38 -27.30 -5.98 -2.01
C GLY A 38 -28.52 -5.28 -1.43
N ALA A 39 -28.46 -4.86 -0.16
CA ALA A 39 -29.52 -4.09 0.49
C ALA A 39 -29.74 -2.74 -0.20
N GLY A 40 -28.66 -2.02 -0.54
CA GLY A 40 -28.73 -0.77 -1.29
C GLY A 40 -29.37 -0.93 -2.67
N SER A 41 -29.04 -2.01 -3.38
CA SER A 41 -29.62 -2.33 -4.68
C SER A 41 -31.09 -2.73 -4.58
N PHE A 42 -31.48 -3.45 -3.52
CA PHE A 42 -32.86 -3.86 -3.28
C PHE A 42 -33.76 -2.70 -2.85
N LEU A 43 -33.23 -1.78 -2.03
CA LEU A 43 -33.93 -0.58 -1.58
C LEU A 43 -33.95 0.53 -2.64
N SER A 44 -33.06 0.48 -3.62
CA SER A 44 -32.98 1.48 -4.69
C SER A 44 -34.28 1.48 -5.50
N LYS A 45 -34.81 2.69 -5.75
CA LYS A 45 -35.94 2.85 -6.66
C LYS A 45 -35.45 2.60 -8.07
N TYR A 46 -36.09 1.67 -8.78
CA TYR A 46 -35.87 1.50 -10.21
C TYR A 46 -36.15 2.82 -10.93
N GLN A 47 -35.10 3.44 -11.47
CA GLN A 47 -35.19 4.62 -12.32
C GLN A 47 -35.04 4.15 -13.77
N PRO A 48 -35.90 4.59 -14.71
CA PRO A 48 -35.63 4.37 -16.12
C PRO A 48 -34.27 4.99 -16.48
N ILE A 49 -33.55 4.33 -17.39
CA ILE A 49 -32.25 4.79 -17.87
C ILE A 49 -32.43 6.19 -18.47
N ASP A 50 -31.80 7.17 -17.84
CA ASP A 50 -31.81 8.57 -18.25
C ASP A 50 -30.39 8.92 -18.69
N TRP A 51 -30.25 9.38 -19.94
CA TRP A 51 -28.95 9.66 -20.55
C TRP A 51 -28.17 10.74 -19.79
N GLU A 52 -28.88 11.73 -19.24
CA GLU A 52 -28.28 12.84 -18.49
C GLU A 52 -27.79 12.42 -17.09
N LYS A 53 -28.29 11.31 -16.54
CA LYS A 53 -27.79 10.75 -15.27
C LYS A 53 -26.60 9.83 -15.46
N GLY A 54 -26.42 9.32 -16.69
CA GLY A 54 -25.33 8.44 -17.08
C GLY A 54 -24.13 9.16 -17.70
N SER A 55 -24.24 10.47 -17.97
CA SER A 55 -23.15 11.28 -18.50
C SER A 55 -22.10 11.58 -17.42
N PRO A 56 -20.82 11.80 -17.79
CA PRO A 56 -19.78 12.19 -16.85
C PRO A 56 -20.15 13.45 -16.07
N TYR A 57 -19.78 13.48 -14.78
CA TYR A 57 -20.05 14.62 -13.92
C TYR A 57 -19.16 15.80 -14.30
N GLU A 58 -19.77 16.79 -14.95
CA GLU A 58 -19.17 18.07 -15.31
C GLU A 58 -20.17 19.19 -14.97
N CYS A 59 -20.03 20.37 -15.58
CA CYS A 59 -20.97 21.47 -15.42
C CYS A 59 -22.23 21.37 -16.32
N GLY A 60 -22.60 20.16 -16.78
CA GLY A 60 -23.71 19.93 -17.73
C GLY A 60 -23.35 20.20 -19.19
N PHE A 61 -22.05 20.27 -19.49
CA PHE A 61 -21.52 20.40 -20.85
C PHE A 61 -20.90 19.06 -21.28
N ASP A 62 -20.90 18.81 -22.58
CA ASP A 62 -20.15 17.69 -23.14
C ASP A 62 -18.65 17.88 -22.82
N PRO A 63 -17.94 16.84 -22.39
CA PRO A 63 -16.53 16.94 -22.06
C PRO A 63 -15.74 17.39 -23.30
N GLU A 64 -15.18 18.60 -23.26
CA GLU A 64 -14.44 19.17 -24.39
C GLU A 64 -13.07 18.50 -24.62
N SER A 65 -12.56 17.76 -23.63
CA SER A 65 -11.24 17.13 -23.69
C SER A 65 -11.31 15.64 -24.02
N GLN A 66 -10.43 15.18 -24.91
CA GLN A 66 -10.09 13.77 -25.01
C GLN A 66 -9.56 13.29 -23.66
N ALA A 67 -10.09 12.20 -23.12
CA ALA A 67 -9.70 11.62 -21.83
C ALA A 67 -8.25 11.08 -21.78
N TRP A 68 -7.44 11.36 -22.81
CA TRP A 68 -6.16 10.72 -23.10
C TRP A 68 -4.99 11.71 -22.94
N ASN A 69 -5.07 12.58 -21.93
CA ASN A 69 -3.89 13.34 -21.54
C ASN A 69 -2.85 12.37 -20.94
N PRO A 70 -1.58 12.41 -21.39
CA PRO A 70 -0.55 11.60 -20.79
C PRO A 70 -0.43 11.95 -19.31
N VAL A 71 -0.48 10.93 -18.46
CA VAL A 71 -0.25 11.06 -17.01
C VAL A 71 1.12 11.72 -16.81
N PRO A 72 1.24 12.78 -15.98
CA PRO A 72 2.50 13.48 -15.84
C PRO A 72 3.56 12.57 -15.22
N MET A 73 4.78 12.68 -15.73
CA MET A 73 5.95 11.85 -15.34
C MET A 73 6.26 11.90 -13.83
N ARG A 74 5.74 12.89 -13.10
CA ARG A 74 5.88 13.00 -11.63
C ARG A 74 5.30 11.80 -10.89
N PHE A 75 4.17 11.25 -11.35
CA PHE A 75 3.57 10.07 -10.71
C PHE A 75 4.44 8.82 -10.86
N PHE A 76 5.19 8.71 -11.96
CA PHE A 76 6.12 7.62 -12.16
C PHE A 76 7.24 7.64 -11.12
N HIS A 77 7.85 8.81 -10.87
CA HIS A 77 8.91 8.94 -9.86
C HIS A 77 8.41 8.63 -8.45
N MET A 78 7.18 9.05 -8.10
CA MET A 78 6.59 8.71 -6.79
C MET A 78 6.43 7.21 -6.59
N VAL A 79 5.94 6.48 -7.61
CA VAL A 79 5.79 5.02 -7.53
C VAL A 79 7.16 4.34 -7.44
N LEU A 80 8.14 4.81 -8.20
CA LEU A 80 9.50 4.28 -8.16
C LEU A 80 10.15 4.47 -6.77
N LEU A 81 10.03 5.66 -6.19
CA LEU A 81 10.57 5.97 -4.86
C LEU A 81 9.86 5.17 -3.77
N PHE A 82 8.53 5.03 -3.85
CA PHE A 82 7.78 4.19 -2.93
C PHE A 82 8.24 2.73 -3.00
N LEU A 83 8.38 2.17 -4.20
CA LEU A 83 8.83 0.80 -4.40
C LEU A 83 10.24 0.58 -3.85
N LEU A 84 11.15 1.53 -4.09
CA LEU A 84 12.52 1.46 -3.59
C LEU A 84 12.56 1.53 -2.06
N TRP A 85 11.81 2.45 -1.46
CA TRP A 85 11.72 2.60 -0.01
C TRP A 85 11.06 1.40 0.69
N GLU A 86 10.07 0.75 0.06
CA GLU A 86 9.47 -0.48 0.57
C GLU A 86 10.50 -1.63 0.65
N VAL A 87 11.33 -1.79 -0.38
CA VAL A 87 12.39 -2.81 -0.41
C VAL A 87 13.46 -2.52 0.65
N GLU A 88 13.86 -1.26 0.80
CA GLU A 88 14.85 -0.84 1.81
C GLU A 88 14.34 -1.08 3.24
N THR A 89 13.06 -0.76 3.50
CA THR A 89 12.44 -1.01 4.81
C THR A 89 12.32 -2.52 5.09
N MET A 90 12.02 -3.32 4.07
CA MET A 90 11.98 -4.79 4.19
C MET A 90 13.35 -5.37 4.61
N LEU A 91 14.46 -4.78 4.15
CA LEU A 91 15.82 -5.15 4.56
C LEU A 91 16.19 -4.62 5.94
N LEU A 92 15.70 -3.44 6.30
CA LEU A 92 16.01 -2.77 7.57
C LEU A 92 15.45 -3.53 8.78
N ILE A 93 14.22 -4.06 8.70
CA ILE A 93 13.55 -4.76 9.80
C ILE A 93 14.35 -5.96 10.35
N PRO A 94 14.78 -6.96 9.54
CA PRO A 94 15.56 -8.09 10.05
C PRO A 94 16.94 -7.67 10.57
N MET A 95 17.55 -6.63 10.01
CA MET A 95 18.81 -6.07 10.52
C MET A 95 18.63 -5.44 11.90
N MET A 96 17.54 -4.68 12.12
CA MET A 96 17.21 -4.14 13.44
C MET A 96 16.98 -5.25 14.46
N VAL A 97 16.12 -6.22 14.14
CA VAL A 97 15.80 -7.33 15.06
C VAL A 97 17.03 -8.18 15.37
N GLY A 98 17.88 -8.46 14.38
CA GLY A 98 19.12 -9.23 14.58
C GLY A 98 20.16 -8.49 15.43
N SER A 99 20.30 -7.18 15.24
CA SER A 99 21.30 -6.36 15.96
C SER A 99 21.08 -6.32 17.47
N TRP A 100 19.82 -6.34 17.91
CA TRP A 100 19.43 -6.37 19.34
C TRP A 100 19.93 -7.61 20.09
N SER A 101 20.19 -8.71 19.38
CA SER A 101 20.59 -9.98 20.00
C SER A 101 22.10 -10.18 20.13
N MET A 102 22.92 -9.49 19.32
CA MET A 102 24.36 -9.77 19.18
C MET A 102 25.29 -8.61 19.54
N GLY A 103 24.77 -7.42 19.87
CA GLY A 103 25.53 -6.26 20.36
C GLY A 103 26.54 -5.63 19.37
N LYS A 104 26.94 -6.35 18.33
CA LYS A 104 27.87 -5.89 17.28
C LYS A 104 27.17 -5.43 15.99
N GLY A 105 25.85 -5.63 15.88
CA GLY A 105 25.07 -5.27 14.69
C GLY A 105 24.68 -3.78 14.61
N GLU A 106 24.85 -3.02 15.70
CA GLU A 106 24.38 -1.63 15.80
C GLU A 106 25.07 -0.68 14.82
N MET A 107 26.36 -0.91 14.53
CA MET A 107 27.12 -0.07 13.59
C MET A 107 26.68 -0.26 12.13
N GLY A 108 26.30 -1.49 11.75
CA GLY A 108 25.81 -1.79 10.40
C GLY A 108 24.43 -1.20 10.16
N THR A 109 23.53 -1.36 11.14
CA THR A 109 22.16 -0.81 11.08
C THR A 109 22.17 0.73 11.06
N SER A 110 23.01 1.38 11.88
CA SER A 110 23.12 2.85 11.88
C SER A 110 23.70 3.40 10.59
N LEU A 111 24.72 2.76 10.01
CA LEU A 111 25.26 3.15 8.70
C LEU A 111 24.20 2.99 7.59
N PHE A 112 23.41 1.91 7.63
CA PHE A 112 22.33 1.70 6.68
C PHE A 112 21.28 2.81 6.76
N ILE A 113 20.84 3.20 7.97
CA ILE A 113 19.91 4.31 8.17
C ILE A 113 20.48 5.64 7.63
N VAL A 114 21.78 5.91 7.82
CA VAL A 114 22.41 7.13 7.28
C VAL A 114 22.33 7.16 5.76
N VAL A 115 22.61 6.04 5.08
CA VAL A 115 22.51 5.95 3.61
C VAL A 115 21.08 6.21 3.14
N LEU A 116 20.08 5.64 3.83
CA LEU A 116 18.66 5.88 3.55
C LEU A 116 18.28 7.37 3.67
N VAL A 117 18.72 8.03 4.75
CA VAL A 117 18.46 9.45 4.96
C VAL A 117 19.15 10.31 3.89
N LEU A 118 20.39 9.98 3.50
CA LEU A 118 21.10 10.69 2.45
C LEU A 118 20.41 10.53 1.08
N GLY A 119 19.94 9.33 0.75
CA GLY A 119 19.17 9.07 -0.47
C GLY A 119 17.89 9.89 -0.52
N LEU A 120 17.17 9.97 0.61
CA LEU A 120 15.96 10.78 0.71
C LEU A 120 16.25 12.29 0.57
N ILE A 121 17.32 12.80 1.18
CA ILE A 121 17.72 14.20 1.05
C ILE A 121 18.09 14.54 -0.40
N TYR A 122 18.81 13.65 -1.08
CA TYR A 122 19.18 13.82 -2.49
C TYR A 122 17.93 13.98 -3.36
N GLU A 123 16.99 13.05 -3.23
CA GLU A 123 15.74 13.09 -4.01
C GLU A 123 14.85 14.30 -3.66
N TRP A 124 14.85 14.71 -2.40
CA TRP A 124 14.17 15.94 -1.98
C TRP A 124 14.77 17.16 -2.68
N SER A 125 16.10 17.23 -2.78
CA SER A 125 16.78 18.36 -3.43
C SER A 125 16.51 18.46 -4.93
N GLU A 126 16.22 17.33 -5.60
CA GLU A 126 15.80 17.29 -7.01
C GLU A 126 14.34 17.76 -7.22
N GLY A 127 13.59 18.03 -6.14
CA GLY A 127 12.25 18.59 -6.22
C GLY A 127 11.19 17.59 -6.69
N THR A 128 11.52 16.30 -6.77
CA THR A 128 10.57 15.22 -7.11
C THR A 128 9.40 15.16 -6.11
N LEU A 129 9.65 15.54 -4.86
CA LEU A 129 8.68 15.52 -3.75
C LEU A 129 7.83 16.81 -3.63
N GLU A 130 8.14 17.87 -4.37
CA GLU A 130 7.42 19.15 -4.25
C GLU A 130 6.10 19.13 -5.04
N TRP A 131 5.00 18.92 -4.31
CA TRP A 131 3.68 18.75 -4.90
C TRP A 131 2.87 20.05 -5.01
N LEU A 132 3.23 21.13 -4.29
CA LEU A 132 2.36 22.29 -4.09
C LEU A 132 2.61 23.51 -4.98
N LEU A 133 3.71 23.57 -5.75
CA LEU A 133 4.12 24.82 -6.44
C LEU A 133 4.18 24.72 -7.97
N LYS A 134 3.85 23.57 -8.55
CA LYS A 134 3.95 23.36 -10.01
C LYS A 134 2.79 22.53 -10.56
N MET A 135 1.57 22.90 -10.19
CA MET A 135 0.36 22.59 -10.98
C MET A 135 -0.13 23.89 -11.60
#